data_AF-A0A918FFA0-F1
#
_entry.id   AF-A0A918FFA0-F1
#
_cell.length_a   1.000
_cell.length_b   1.000
_cell.length_c   1.000
_cell.angle_alpha   90.00
_cell.angle_beta   90.00
_cell.angle_gamma   90.00
#
_symmetry.space_group_name_H-M   'P 1'
#
loop_
_entity.id
_entity.type
_entity.pdbx_description
1 polymer ?
#
loop_
_entity_poly.entity_id
_entity_poly.type
_entity_poly.pdbx_seq_one_letter_code
_entity_poly.pdbx_strand_id
1 'polypeptide(L)'
;MISRIARADSDWNDMAKIALTGARGFLGWHVRCAAASAGIETIPIPLGDGFDLSSAAAALSDSDEVIHLAGVNRGSDEEVEFGNERFARQLAEAIARAGNRPARLVVANSIQAGSPTPYGRGKALASGILSEAADRSGIDFRSVLLPNLFGEHGRPFYNSVVATFAHQLAVGEEPRVDGDRALTLLHAQDAADVLLGTSDASQHETVATVREVLDELRSIASAYADGTIPDLSSPFRRDLFNTYRAASFDARPTIPLQRHADARGSFFELVRVAGGGGQSSFSTTVPGVTRGEHYHRRKIERFIVLSGEATISMRRLFHDEVVEFHVRGDEPTAVDMPTMWSHDITNTGAEALYTAFWINEVFDPSNPDTYAEKVQP
;
A
#
# COMPACT_ATOMS: atom_id res chain seq x y z
N MET A 1 -6.92 -15.40 13.17
CA MET A 1 -6.04 -14.31 13.64
C MET A 1 -6.89 -13.06 13.92
N ILE A 2 -7.81 -13.20 14.88
CA ILE A 2 -8.66 -12.14 15.41
C ILE A 2 -8.20 -11.98 16.85
N SER A 3 -7.42 -10.94 17.12
CA SER A 3 -7.24 -10.44 18.49
C SER A 3 -7.02 -8.93 18.41
N ARG A 4 -8.13 -8.20 18.29
CA ARG A 4 -8.15 -6.80 18.73
C ARG A 4 -8.02 -6.83 20.24
N ILE A 5 -6.94 -6.22 20.72
CA ILE A 5 -6.73 -5.92 22.12
C ILE A 5 -7.92 -5.10 22.60
N ALA A 6 -8.60 -5.65 23.60
CA ALA A 6 -9.63 -4.97 24.36
C ALA A 6 -9.04 -3.69 24.98
N ARG A 7 -9.57 -2.53 24.59
CA ARG A 7 -9.67 -1.40 25.52
C ARG A 7 -10.97 -1.60 26.30
N ALA A 8 -10.80 -1.71 27.61
CA ALA A 8 -11.84 -1.96 28.57
C ALA A 8 -12.86 -0.81 28.61
N ASP A 9 -14.06 -1.19 29.04
CA ASP A 9 -15.25 -0.39 29.27
C ASP A 9 -14.97 1.01 29.84
N SER A 10 -15.29 2.03 29.05
CA SER A 10 -15.72 3.35 29.52
C SER A 10 -16.73 3.90 28.53
N ASP A 11 -17.95 4.12 29.03
CA ASP A 11 -19.05 4.93 28.52
C ASP A 11 -19.21 5.15 27.00
N TRP A 12 -20.42 4.89 26.52
CA TRP A 12 -20.82 5.24 25.16
C TRP A 12 -20.58 6.74 24.87
N ASN A 13 -19.48 6.98 24.15
CA ASN A 13 -19.44 7.65 22.86
C ASN A 13 -19.23 9.18 22.85
N ASP A 14 -17.99 9.61 23.12
CA ASP A 14 -17.39 10.64 22.26
C ASP A 14 -16.25 9.99 21.48
N MET A 15 -16.47 9.77 20.18
CA MET A 15 -15.38 9.43 19.27
C MET A 15 -14.38 10.58 19.30
N ALA A 16 -13.08 10.29 19.38
CA ALA A 16 -12.07 11.34 19.29
C ALA A 16 -12.23 12.10 17.96
N LYS A 17 -12.23 13.44 18.04
CA LYS A 17 -12.46 14.33 16.91
C LYS A 17 -11.23 15.18 16.65
N ILE A 18 -10.78 15.19 15.39
CA ILE A 18 -9.64 16.00 14.95
C ILE A 18 -10.12 17.05 13.96
N ALA A 19 -9.95 18.32 14.31
CA ALA A 19 -10.08 19.42 13.36
C ALA A 19 -8.90 19.38 12.37
N LEU A 20 -9.19 19.42 11.07
CA LEU A 20 -8.19 19.18 10.03
C LEU A 20 -8.24 20.24 8.94
N THR A 21 -7.19 21.06 8.84
CA THR A 21 -7.04 21.92 7.65
C THR A 21 -6.35 21.17 6.52
N GLY A 22 -6.57 21.56 5.28
CA GLY A 22 -5.95 20.88 4.13
C GLY A 22 -6.51 19.46 3.87
N ALA A 23 -7.67 19.13 4.44
CA ALA A 23 -8.31 17.81 4.41
C ALA A 23 -8.55 17.21 3.01
N ARG A 24 -8.59 18.04 1.96
CA ARG A 24 -8.76 17.61 0.56
C ARG A 24 -7.44 17.51 -0.22
N GLY A 25 -6.33 17.92 0.38
CA GLY A 25 -5.00 17.77 -0.22
C GLY A 25 -4.49 16.34 -0.09
N PHE A 26 -3.38 16.06 -0.79
CA PHE A 26 -2.70 14.75 -0.78
C PHE A 26 -2.51 14.19 0.65
N LEU A 27 -1.73 14.87 1.50
CA LEU A 27 -1.50 14.43 2.87
C LEU A 27 -2.77 14.44 3.73
N GLY A 28 -3.69 15.39 3.49
CA GLY A 28 -4.95 15.46 4.21
C GLY A 28 -5.84 14.26 3.97
N TRP A 29 -5.86 13.73 2.75
CA TRP A 29 -6.57 12.49 2.44
C TRP A 29 -5.97 11.29 3.18
N HIS A 30 -4.64 11.16 3.18
CA HIS A 30 -3.94 10.10 3.93
C HIS A 30 -4.20 10.17 5.44
N VAL A 31 -4.12 11.36 6.05
CA VAL A 31 -4.42 11.56 7.48
C VAL A 31 -5.86 11.15 7.80
N ARG A 32 -6.83 11.46 6.92
CA ARG A 32 -8.22 11.02 7.11
C ARG A 32 -8.39 9.51 7.00
N CYS A 33 -7.67 8.86 6.08
CA CYS A 33 -7.66 7.40 5.98
C CYS A 33 -7.10 6.75 7.24
N ALA A 34 -5.96 7.24 7.75
CA ALA A 34 -5.34 6.76 8.97
C ALA A 34 -6.27 6.99 10.19
N ALA A 35 -6.79 8.20 10.36
CA ALA A 35 -7.75 8.53 11.42
C ALA A 35 -9.00 7.63 11.38
N ALA A 36 -9.60 7.44 10.20
CA ALA A 36 -10.76 6.57 10.05
C ALA A 36 -10.46 5.10 10.43
N SER A 37 -9.27 4.60 10.09
CA SER A 37 -8.84 3.25 10.48
C SER A 37 -8.66 3.07 11.99
N ALA A 38 -8.37 4.17 12.69
CA ALA A 38 -8.27 4.24 14.14
C ALA A 38 -9.62 4.55 14.84
N GLY A 39 -10.70 4.76 14.08
CA GLY A 39 -12.01 5.15 14.62
C GLY A 39 -12.09 6.60 15.09
N ILE A 40 -11.24 7.48 14.55
CA ILE A 40 -11.17 8.91 14.84
C ILE A 40 -11.94 9.68 13.78
N GLU A 41 -12.84 10.58 14.20
CA GLU A 41 -13.57 11.46 13.30
C GLU A 41 -12.70 12.66 12.90
N THR A 42 -12.81 13.12 11.65
CA THR A 42 -12.10 14.31 11.17
C THR A 42 -13.07 15.39 10.73
N ILE A 43 -12.91 16.60 11.28
CA ILE A 43 -13.73 17.77 10.98
C ILE A 43 -12.91 18.71 10.08
N PRO A 44 -13.22 18.81 8.77
CA PRO A 44 -12.43 19.63 7.87
C PRO A 44 -12.65 21.13 8.15
N ILE A 45 -11.54 21.89 8.23
CA ILE A 45 -11.54 23.35 8.28
C ILE A 45 -10.99 23.89 6.95
N PRO A 46 -11.84 24.45 6.07
CA PRO A 46 -11.39 25.14 4.87
C PRO A 46 -10.59 26.40 5.23
N LEU A 47 -9.53 26.68 4.49
CA LEU A 47 -8.75 27.92 4.58
C LEU A 47 -8.73 28.62 3.21
N GLY A 48 -8.17 29.83 3.17
CA GLY A 48 -8.14 30.67 1.98
C GLY A 48 -9.49 31.32 1.73
N ASP A 49 -9.98 31.20 0.49
CA ASP A 49 -11.22 31.87 0.07
C ASP A 49 -12.48 31.16 0.60
N GLY A 50 -12.36 29.88 0.96
CA GLY A 50 -13.43 29.13 1.61
C GLY A 50 -13.47 29.27 3.13
N PHE A 51 -12.60 30.08 3.73
CA PHE A 51 -12.53 30.25 5.18
C PHE A 51 -13.75 31.00 5.70
N ASP A 52 -14.42 30.40 6.68
CA ASP A 52 -15.45 31.04 7.48
C ASP A 52 -15.06 30.94 8.96
N LEU A 53 -14.87 32.08 9.61
CA LEU A 53 -14.38 32.17 10.98
C LEU A 53 -15.31 31.46 11.98
N SER A 54 -16.62 31.62 11.81
CA SER A 54 -17.61 31.07 12.75
C SER A 54 -17.62 29.55 12.69
N SER A 55 -17.64 28.98 11.48
CA SER A 55 -17.60 27.54 11.24
C SER A 55 -16.27 26.93 11.68
N ALA A 56 -15.14 27.61 11.42
CA ALA A 56 -13.83 27.16 11.87
C ALA A 56 -13.71 27.15 13.40
N ALA A 57 -14.18 28.20 14.08
CA ALA A 57 -14.19 28.27 15.55
C ALA A 57 -15.10 27.21 16.17
N ALA A 58 -16.25 26.92 15.54
CA ALA A 58 -17.15 25.85 15.98
C ALA A 58 -16.50 24.46 15.81
N ALA A 59 -15.87 24.19 14.66
CA ALA A 59 -15.13 22.96 14.42
C ALA A 59 -14.00 22.73 15.43
N LEU A 60 -13.25 23.78 15.76
CA LEU A 60 -12.21 23.72 16.80
C LEU A 60 -12.79 23.46 18.19
N SER A 61 -13.95 24.05 18.49
CA SER A 61 -14.63 23.87 19.79
C SER A 61 -15.21 22.46 19.98
N ASP A 62 -15.46 21.75 18.88
CA ASP A 62 -15.96 20.36 18.86
C ASP A 62 -14.84 19.34 18.60
N SER A 63 -13.57 19.72 18.73
CA SER A 63 -12.42 18.83 18.46
C SER A 63 -11.48 18.72 19.65
N ASP A 64 -10.92 17.53 19.84
CA ASP A 64 -9.90 17.25 20.87
C ASP A 64 -8.52 17.74 20.43
N GLU A 65 -8.24 17.67 19.14
CA GLU A 65 -6.97 18.08 18.54
C GLU A 65 -7.19 18.80 17.21
N VAL A 66 -6.22 19.62 16.82
CA VAL A 66 -6.19 20.23 15.49
C VAL A 66 -4.89 19.87 14.78
N ILE A 67 -5.02 19.40 13.53
CA ILE A 67 -3.90 19.13 12.64
C ILE A 67 -3.93 20.13 11.47
N HIS A 68 -2.86 20.90 11.35
CA HIS A 68 -2.68 21.88 10.30
C HIS A 68 -1.83 21.32 9.15
N LEU A 69 -2.48 20.98 8.03
CA LEU A 69 -1.82 20.47 6.82
C LEU A 69 -1.90 21.45 5.63
N ALA A 70 -2.78 22.44 5.71
CA ALA A 70 -2.96 23.39 4.63
C ALA A 70 -1.66 24.15 4.38
N GLY A 71 -1.25 24.21 3.11
CA GLY A 71 -0.08 24.97 2.72
C GLY A 71 -0.02 25.15 1.21
N VAL A 72 0.65 26.22 0.79
CA VAL A 72 0.93 26.50 -0.61
C VAL A 72 2.36 26.05 -0.92
N ASN A 73 2.49 25.09 -1.84
CA ASN A 73 3.77 24.48 -2.20
C ASN A 73 4.23 24.87 -3.61
N ARG A 74 3.36 25.47 -4.42
CA ARG A 74 3.65 25.86 -5.81
C ARG A 74 2.77 27.04 -6.22
N GLY A 75 3.37 28.00 -6.90
CA GLY A 75 2.81 29.30 -7.28
C GLY A 75 3.96 30.26 -7.54
N SER A 76 3.66 31.54 -7.74
CA SER A 76 4.66 32.61 -7.62
C SER A 76 5.25 32.65 -6.20
N ASP A 77 6.44 33.24 -6.06
CA ASP A 77 7.11 33.39 -4.76
C ASP A 77 6.20 34.06 -3.72
N GLU A 78 5.46 35.10 -4.13
CA GLU A 78 4.49 35.81 -3.31
C GLU A 78 3.30 34.92 -2.91
N GLU A 79 2.72 34.17 -3.84
CA GLU A 79 1.60 33.25 -3.52
C GLU A 79 2.02 32.15 -2.54
N VAL A 80 3.24 31.64 -2.67
CA VAL A 80 3.77 30.60 -1.79
C VAL A 80 4.02 31.16 -0.38
N GLU A 81 4.69 32.31 -0.27
CA GLU A 81 5.03 32.88 1.03
C GLU A 81 3.79 33.45 1.74
N PHE A 82 3.05 34.35 1.09
CA PHE A 82 1.88 35.00 1.69
C PHE A 82 0.67 34.07 1.82
N GLY A 83 0.56 33.03 0.99
CA GLY A 83 -0.51 32.05 1.11
C GLY A 83 -0.41 31.23 2.39
N ASN A 84 0.79 30.76 2.74
CA ASN A 84 1.03 30.04 4.00
C ASN A 84 0.82 30.95 5.22
N GLU A 85 1.25 32.21 5.14
CA GLU A 85 0.97 33.21 6.17
C GLU A 85 -0.54 33.43 6.37
N ARG A 86 -1.27 33.66 5.27
CA ARG A 86 -2.73 33.87 5.29
C ARG A 86 -3.45 32.70 5.97
N PHE A 87 -3.11 31.46 5.61
CA PHE A 87 -3.70 30.25 6.20
C PHE A 87 -3.42 30.15 7.70
N ALA A 88 -2.19 30.42 8.13
CA ALA A 88 -1.83 30.42 9.54
C ALA A 88 -2.59 31.48 10.34
N ARG A 89 -2.74 32.70 9.79
CA ARG A 89 -3.50 33.79 10.42
C ARG A 89 -4.98 33.44 10.57
N GLN A 90 -5.60 32.88 9.54
CA GLN A 90 -7.00 32.44 9.58
C GLN A 90 -7.23 31.39 10.66
N LEU A 91 -6.36 30.37 10.72
CA LEU A 91 -6.46 29.34 11.77
C LEU A 91 -6.19 29.93 13.17
N ALA A 92 -5.21 30.81 13.32
CA ALA A 92 -4.93 31.50 14.58
C ALA A 92 -6.12 32.35 15.08
N GLU A 93 -6.81 33.04 14.18
CA GLU A 93 -8.03 33.79 14.49
C GLU A 93 -9.16 32.87 14.94
N ALA A 94 -9.34 31.73 14.26
CA ALA A 94 -10.33 30.72 14.65
C ALA A 94 -10.02 30.11 16.03
N ILE A 95 -8.74 29.81 16.33
CA ILE A 95 -8.29 29.33 17.64
C ILE A 95 -8.61 30.36 18.73
N ALA A 96 -8.33 31.64 18.49
CA ALA A 96 -8.62 32.70 19.46
C ALA A 96 -10.13 32.89 19.70
N ARG A 97 -10.98 32.51 18.73
CA ARG A 97 -12.44 32.65 18.81
C ARG A 97 -13.15 31.41 19.37
N ALA A 98 -12.50 30.24 19.33
CA ALA A 98 -13.09 28.98 19.78
C ALA A 98 -13.52 29.05 21.26
N GLY A 99 -14.71 28.52 21.55
CA GLY A 99 -15.27 28.51 22.90
C GLY A 99 -14.60 27.46 23.79
N ASN A 100 -14.31 26.29 23.20
CA ASN A 100 -13.47 25.26 23.79
C ASN A 100 -12.14 25.19 23.01
N ARG A 101 -11.09 24.75 23.69
CA ARG A 101 -9.75 24.68 23.12
C ARG A 101 -9.36 23.23 22.91
N PRO A 102 -8.91 22.85 21.70
CA PRO A 102 -8.26 21.57 21.50
C PRO A 102 -7.07 21.42 22.44
N ALA A 103 -6.79 20.20 22.89
CA ALA A 103 -5.65 19.91 23.75
C ALA A 103 -4.31 20.16 23.03
N ARG A 104 -4.27 19.92 21.71
CA ARG A 104 -3.05 19.98 20.90
C ARG A 104 -3.26 20.56 19.51
N LEU A 105 -2.27 21.32 19.04
CA LEU A 105 -2.11 21.77 17.66
C LEU A 105 -0.85 21.15 17.05
N VAL A 106 -1.05 20.27 16.07
CA VAL A 106 0.03 19.66 15.29
C VAL A 106 0.14 20.34 13.93
N VAL A 107 1.32 20.81 13.55
CA VAL A 107 1.59 21.42 12.25
C VAL A 107 2.45 20.48 11.41
N ALA A 108 1.96 20.13 10.21
CA ALA A 108 2.78 19.46 9.20
C ALA A 108 3.72 20.49 8.56
N ASN A 109 4.90 20.64 9.15
CA ASN A 109 5.96 21.52 8.68
C ASN A 109 6.90 20.75 7.73
N SER A 110 7.97 21.40 7.26
CA SER A 110 8.88 20.87 6.24
C SER A 110 10.32 20.95 6.74
N ILE A 111 11.16 19.98 6.38
CA ILE A 111 12.62 20.07 6.58
C ILE A 111 13.26 21.28 5.88
N GLN A 112 12.55 21.91 4.93
CA GLN A 112 12.98 23.14 4.26
C GLN A 112 12.60 24.42 5.02
N ALA A 113 11.87 24.32 6.15
CA ALA A 113 11.50 25.47 6.95
C ALA A 113 12.76 26.22 7.43
N GLY A 114 12.76 27.53 7.25
CA GLY A 114 13.92 28.39 7.56
C GLY A 114 14.99 28.45 6.45
N SER A 115 14.82 27.70 5.35
CA SER A 115 15.65 27.91 4.15
C SER A 115 15.36 29.26 3.49
N PRO A 116 16.29 29.82 2.68
CA PRO A 116 16.09 31.11 2.02
C PRO A 116 15.09 31.04 0.85
N THR A 117 14.42 29.91 0.62
CA THR A 117 13.37 29.80 -0.41
C THR A 117 12.06 30.43 0.09
N PRO A 118 11.21 30.99 -0.79
CA PRO A 118 9.89 31.51 -0.41
C PRO A 118 9.04 30.46 0.33
N TYR A 119 9.11 29.20 -0.10
CA TYR A 119 8.47 28.07 0.58
C TYR A 119 9.01 27.87 2.00
N GLY A 120 10.33 27.84 2.17
CA GLY A 120 10.98 27.67 3.48
C GLY A 120 10.67 28.81 4.46
N ARG A 121 10.68 30.05 3.98
CA ARG A 121 10.28 31.23 4.77
C ARG A 121 8.80 31.18 5.14
N GLY A 122 7.93 30.91 4.17
CA GLY A 122 6.48 30.80 4.40
C GLY A 122 6.10 29.74 5.43
N LYS A 123 6.74 28.56 5.37
CA LYS A 123 6.53 27.48 6.36
C LYS A 123 7.03 27.85 7.76
N ALA A 124 8.19 28.51 7.87
CA ALA A 124 8.71 29.00 9.14
C ALA A 124 7.80 30.07 9.75
N LEU A 125 7.38 31.05 8.95
CA LEU A 125 6.46 32.12 9.38
C LEU A 125 5.11 31.57 9.83
N ALA A 126 4.49 30.69 9.03
CA ALA A 126 3.22 30.06 9.36
C ALA A 126 3.30 29.26 10.67
N SER A 127 4.37 28.48 10.86
CA SER A 127 4.60 27.73 12.10
C SER A 127 4.78 28.66 13.31
N GLY A 128 5.47 29.79 13.15
CA GLY A 128 5.65 30.78 14.22
C GLY A 128 4.32 31.42 14.65
N ILE A 129 3.50 31.85 13.68
CA ILE A 129 2.17 32.43 13.93
C ILE A 129 1.29 31.47 14.72
N LEU A 130 1.30 30.18 14.35
CA LEU A 130 0.51 29.14 15.00
C LEU A 130 1.05 28.76 16.38
N SER A 131 2.37 28.73 16.56
CA SER A 131 3.00 28.53 17.88
C SER A 131 2.55 29.62 18.84
N GLU A 132 2.63 30.90 18.44
CA GLU A 132 2.19 31.99 19.29
C GLU A 132 0.68 31.94 19.61
N ALA A 133 -0.14 31.53 18.64
CA ALA A 133 -1.58 31.38 18.85
C ALA A 133 -1.91 30.25 19.82
N ALA A 134 -1.19 29.13 19.74
CA ALA A 134 -1.28 28.01 20.67
C ALA A 134 -0.85 28.44 22.07
N ASP A 135 0.29 29.12 22.21
CA ASP A 135 0.81 29.62 23.49
C ASP A 135 -0.18 30.56 24.19
N ARG A 136 -0.73 31.55 23.45
CA ARG A 136 -1.75 32.47 23.98
C ARG A 136 -3.05 31.77 24.41
N SER A 137 -3.31 30.60 23.84
CA SER A 137 -4.51 29.80 24.10
C SER A 137 -4.25 28.63 25.05
N GLY A 138 -3.01 28.41 25.50
CA GLY A 138 -2.65 27.26 26.34
C GLY A 138 -2.88 25.90 25.65
N ILE A 139 -2.69 25.84 24.33
CA ILE A 139 -2.77 24.61 23.53
C ILE A 139 -1.35 24.04 23.39
N ASP A 140 -1.19 22.73 23.55
CA ASP A 140 0.11 22.07 23.29
C ASP A 140 0.48 22.20 21.80
N PHE A 141 1.67 22.69 21.49
CA PHE A 141 2.10 22.94 20.12
C PHE A 141 3.17 21.94 19.67
N ARG A 142 2.93 21.27 18.54
CA ARG A 142 3.90 20.36 17.92
C ARG A 142 4.10 20.71 16.44
N SER A 143 5.30 21.14 16.09
CA SER A 143 5.72 21.28 14.68
C SER A 143 6.48 20.03 14.23
N VAL A 144 5.93 19.30 13.26
CA VAL A 144 6.56 18.09 12.68
C VAL A 144 7.27 18.47 11.38
N LEU A 145 8.59 18.29 11.31
CA LEU A 145 9.37 18.56 10.10
C LEU A 145 9.32 17.35 9.17
N LEU A 146 8.45 17.38 8.16
CA LEU A 146 8.31 16.29 7.20
C LEU A 146 9.34 16.42 6.05
N PRO A 147 9.92 15.30 5.59
CA PRO A 147 10.80 15.27 4.42
C PRO A 147 9.96 15.28 3.12
N ASN A 148 10.53 14.84 2.00
CA ASN A 148 9.78 14.75 0.74
C ASN A 148 8.74 13.62 0.85
N LEU A 149 7.47 13.94 0.58
CA LEU A 149 6.39 12.97 0.67
C LEU A 149 6.09 12.31 -0.67
N PHE A 150 5.75 11.03 -0.62
CA PHE A 150 5.22 10.26 -1.74
C PHE A 150 4.13 9.30 -1.28
N GLY A 151 3.33 8.79 -2.22
CA GLY A 151 2.22 7.91 -1.91
C GLY A 151 1.15 7.94 -2.99
N GLU A 152 0.09 7.18 -2.77
CA GLU A 152 -1.04 7.04 -3.68
C GLU A 152 -1.77 8.37 -3.91
N HIS A 153 -2.30 8.60 -5.12
CA HIS A 153 -3.02 9.83 -5.47
C HIS A 153 -2.21 11.14 -5.34
N GLY A 154 -0.88 11.05 -5.30
CA GLY A 154 -0.01 12.21 -5.49
C GLY A 154 -0.23 12.85 -6.86
N ARG A 155 -0.34 14.18 -6.92
CA ARG A 155 -0.55 14.90 -8.18
C ARG A 155 0.74 14.90 -9.02
N PRO A 156 0.76 14.31 -10.23
CA PRO A 156 1.94 14.33 -11.09
C PRO A 156 2.24 15.75 -11.56
N PHE A 157 3.51 16.00 -11.89
CA PHE A 157 4.00 17.31 -12.34
C PHE A 157 3.68 18.46 -11.39
N TYR A 158 3.55 18.19 -10.07
CA TYR A 158 3.27 19.20 -9.05
C TYR A 158 4.45 19.41 -8.10
N ASN A 159 4.60 18.57 -7.06
CA ASN A 159 5.65 18.70 -6.04
C ASN A 159 6.29 17.35 -5.62
N SER A 160 5.90 16.24 -6.25
CA SER A 160 6.46 14.92 -5.98
C SER A 160 7.05 14.33 -7.27
N VAL A 161 8.36 14.07 -7.24
CA VAL A 161 9.06 13.40 -8.34
C VAL A 161 8.59 11.96 -8.50
N VAL A 162 8.29 11.29 -7.39
CA VAL A 162 7.76 9.91 -7.36
C VAL A 162 6.41 9.84 -8.07
N ALA A 163 5.47 10.74 -7.73
CA ALA A 163 4.16 10.78 -8.37
C ALA A 163 4.26 11.07 -9.89
N THR A 164 5.22 11.91 -10.28
CA THR A 164 5.48 12.22 -11.68
C THR A 164 6.01 10.99 -12.42
N PHE A 165 7.06 10.34 -11.92
CA PHE A 165 7.62 9.14 -12.53
C PHE A 165 6.60 7.99 -12.59
N ALA A 166 5.85 7.76 -11.51
CA ALA A 166 4.81 6.74 -11.47
C ALA A 166 3.73 6.98 -12.54
N HIS A 167 3.27 8.22 -12.69
CA HIS A 167 2.30 8.60 -13.72
C HIS A 167 2.86 8.39 -15.13
N GLN A 168 4.07 8.90 -15.42
CA GLN A 168 4.68 8.78 -16.74
C GLN A 168 4.85 7.31 -17.14
N LEU A 169 5.40 6.48 -16.26
CA LEU A 169 5.54 5.04 -16.50
C LEU A 169 4.18 4.32 -16.64
N ALA A 170 3.15 4.77 -15.91
CA ALA A 170 1.81 4.19 -15.99
C ALA A 170 1.17 4.40 -17.37
N VAL A 171 1.41 5.55 -18.00
CA VAL A 171 0.87 5.89 -19.34
C VAL A 171 1.84 5.59 -20.49
N GLY A 172 2.97 4.92 -20.22
CA GLY A 172 3.94 4.51 -21.23
C GLY A 172 4.90 5.63 -21.68
N GLU A 173 5.01 6.72 -20.93
CA GLU A 173 6.03 7.74 -21.13
C GLU A 173 7.38 7.33 -20.51
N GLU A 174 8.45 7.96 -21.02
CA GLU A 174 9.82 7.77 -20.52
C GLU A 174 10.23 8.93 -19.60
N PRO A 175 10.13 8.77 -18.27
CA PRO A 175 10.61 9.78 -17.33
C PRO A 175 12.13 9.99 -17.46
N ARG A 176 12.56 11.22 -17.17
CA ARG A 176 13.97 11.63 -17.20
C ARG A 176 14.38 12.24 -15.87
N VAL A 177 15.61 11.96 -15.47
CA VAL A 177 16.23 12.57 -14.28
C VAL A 177 16.92 13.86 -14.70
N ASP A 178 16.47 14.99 -14.17
CA ASP A 178 17.15 16.28 -14.28
C ASP A 178 17.83 16.61 -12.94
N GLY A 179 19.09 16.18 -12.82
CA GLY A 179 19.87 16.25 -11.58
C GLY A 179 19.61 15.08 -10.63
N ASP A 180 20.68 14.37 -10.27
CA ASP A 180 20.63 13.16 -9.45
C ASP A 180 20.96 13.44 -7.99
N ARG A 181 20.09 14.19 -7.32
CA ARG A 181 20.26 14.54 -5.90
C ARG A 181 19.68 13.48 -4.97
N ALA A 182 20.27 13.32 -3.79
CA ALA A 182 19.68 12.54 -2.71
C ALA A 182 18.42 13.22 -2.15
N LEU A 183 17.40 12.42 -1.88
CA LEU A 183 16.15 12.84 -1.24
C LEU A 183 15.94 11.97 0.00
N THR A 184 15.59 12.61 1.12
CA THR A 184 14.90 11.92 2.21
C THR A 184 13.42 11.83 1.83
N LEU A 185 12.88 10.62 1.81
CA LEU A 185 11.52 10.27 1.41
C LEU A 185 10.77 9.66 2.59
N LEU A 186 9.50 10.01 2.74
CA LEU A 186 8.58 9.41 3.70
C LEU A 186 7.24 9.14 3.00
N HIS A 187 6.70 7.94 3.20
CA HIS A 187 5.40 7.61 2.63
C HIS A 187 4.29 8.40 3.35
N ALA A 188 3.24 8.80 2.62
CA ALA A 188 2.20 9.66 3.16
C ALA A 188 1.34 8.99 4.26
N GLN A 189 1.26 7.65 4.28
CA GLN A 189 0.66 6.92 5.40
C GLN A 189 1.54 7.01 6.66
N ASP A 190 2.86 6.84 6.54
CA ASP A 190 3.75 7.01 7.70
C ASP A 190 3.75 8.46 8.20
N ALA A 191 3.72 9.44 7.29
CA ALA A 191 3.55 10.84 7.65
C ALA A 191 2.22 11.09 8.40
N ALA A 192 1.15 10.41 8.00
CA ALA A 192 -0.13 10.49 8.71
C ALA A 192 -0.04 9.92 10.13
N ASP A 193 0.60 8.77 10.31
CA ASP A 193 0.83 8.17 11.63
C ASP A 193 1.69 9.06 12.54
N VAL A 194 2.73 9.70 11.99
CA VAL A 194 3.54 10.67 12.74
C VAL A 194 2.71 11.86 13.21
N LEU A 195 1.83 12.37 12.35
CA LEU A 195 0.97 13.52 12.67
C LEU A 195 -0.13 13.17 13.68
N LEU A 196 -0.62 11.92 13.67
CA LEU A 196 -1.52 11.38 14.68
C LEU A 196 -0.80 10.98 15.98
N GLY A 197 0.54 11.04 16.00
CA GLY A 197 1.34 10.70 17.17
C GLY A 197 1.45 9.20 17.47
N THR A 198 1.17 8.35 16.47
CA THR A 198 1.26 6.89 16.57
C THR A 198 2.60 6.33 16.06
N SER A 199 3.42 7.16 15.41
CA SER A 199 4.76 6.79 14.92
C SER A 199 5.77 7.94 15.00
N ASP A 200 7.03 7.64 14.68
CA ASP A 200 8.15 8.57 14.51
C ASP A 200 8.69 8.49 13.07
N ALA A 201 8.88 9.65 12.44
CA ALA A 201 9.33 9.74 11.05
C ALA A 201 10.67 9.02 10.83
N SER A 202 11.60 9.11 11.79
CA SER A 202 12.95 8.55 11.63
C SER A 202 12.97 7.02 11.50
N GLN A 203 11.87 6.34 11.81
CA GLN A 203 11.74 4.89 11.69
C GLN A 203 11.39 4.45 10.26
N HIS A 204 10.88 5.37 9.44
CA HIS A 204 10.27 5.07 8.14
C HIS A 204 10.92 5.85 6.98
N GLU A 205 11.78 6.82 7.29
CA GLU A 205 12.50 7.57 6.27
C GLU A 205 13.41 6.69 5.41
N THR A 206 13.37 6.91 4.11
CA THR A 206 14.29 6.31 3.15
C THR A 206 15.09 7.39 2.45
N VAL A 207 16.42 7.25 2.42
CA VAL A 207 17.30 8.12 1.63
C VAL A 207 17.59 7.42 0.31
N ALA A 208 17.24 8.06 -0.80
CA ALA A 208 17.51 7.56 -2.15
C ALA A 208 17.76 8.73 -3.11
N THR A 209 18.55 8.52 -4.14
CA THR A 209 18.71 9.50 -5.22
C THR A 209 17.49 9.51 -6.15
N VAL A 210 17.31 10.59 -6.89
CA VAL A 210 16.24 10.67 -7.90
C VAL A 210 16.35 9.53 -8.93
N ARG A 211 17.58 9.14 -9.29
CA ARG A 211 17.82 8.00 -10.18
C ARG A 211 17.47 6.67 -9.54
N GLU A 212 17.87 6.42 -8.31
CA GLU A 212 17.52 5.18 -7.59
C GLU A 212 16.01 4.99 -7.52
N VAL A 213 15.26 6.05 -7.20
CA VAL A 213 13.79 6.02 -7.22
C VAL A 213 13.24 5.67 -8.61
N LEU A 214 13.80 6.27 -9.67
CA LEU A 214 13.34 6.00 -11.03
C LEU A 214 13.63 4.55 -11.46
N ASP A 215 14.82 4.05 -11.14
CA ASP A 215 15.23 2.70 -11.51
C ASP A 215 14.38 1.64 -10.79
N GLU A 216 14.05 1.88 -9.51
CA GLU A 216 13.10 1.06 -8.75
C GLU A 216 11.69 1.09 -9.37
N LEU A 217 11.16 2.26 -9.70
CA LEU A 217 9.86 2.39 -10.36
C LEU A 217 9.83 1.73 -11.75
N ARG A 218 10.93 1.79 -12.52
CA ARG A 218 11.06 1.09 -13.81
C ARG A 218 11.06 -0.42 -13.62
N SER A 219 11.79 -0.93 -12.63
CA SER A 219 11.77 -2.35 -12.26
C SER A 219 10.36 -2.81 -11.91
N ILE A 220 9.66 -2.02 -11.08
CA ILE A 220 8.26 -2.25 -10.71
C ILE A 220 7.33 -2.25 -11.93
N ALA A 221 7.42 -1.21 -12.77
CA ALA A 221 6.57 -1.05 -13.95
C ALA A 221 6.78 -2.18 -14.97
N SER A 222 8.03 -2.61 -15.16
CA SER A 222 8.40 -3.72 -16.02
C SER A 222 7.84 -5.04 -15.50
N ALA A 223 8.04 -5.35 -14.22
CA ALA A 223 7.49 -6.57 -13.60
C ALA A 223 5.96 -6.57 -13.65
N TYR A 224 5.31 -5.45 -13.31
CA TYR A 224 3.85 -5.39 -13.27
C TYR A 224 3.19 -5.29 -14.65
N ALA A 225 3.95 -5.18 -15.74
CA ALA A 225 3.41 -5.05 -17.09
C ALA A 225 2.51 -6.23 -17.48
N ASP A 226 2.80 -7.43 -16.97
CA ASP A 226 2.03 -8.66 -17.19
C ASP A 226 1.23 -9.09 -15.94
N GLY A 227 1.17 -8.23 -14.91
CA GLY A 227 0.52 -8.50 -13.64
C GLY A 227 1.39 -9.19 -12.59
N THR A 228 2.66 -9.49 -12.87
CA THR A 228 3.58 -10.06 -11.88
C THR A 228 3.80 -9.07 -10.74
N ILE A 229 3.60 -9.53 -9.50
CA ILE A 229 3.88 -8.76 -8.31
C ILE A 229 5.41 -8.64 -8.18
N PRO A 230 5.99 -7.43 -8.14
CA PRO A 230 7.44 -7.27 -7.96
C PRO A 230 7.87 -7.75 -6.58
N ASP A 231 9.18 -7.90 -6.35
CA ASP A 231 9.69 -8.15 -5.01
C ASP A 231 9.23 -7.03 -4.05
N LEU A 232 8.56 -7.39 -2.95
CA LEU A 232 8.07 -6.46 -1.92
C LEU A 232 8.78 -6.67 -0.58
N SER A 233 9.99 -7.25 -0.59
CA SER A 233 10.79 -7.56 0.59
C SER A 233 11.14 -6.34 1.45
N SER A 234 11.06 -5.12 0.91
CA SER A 234 11.26 -3.86 1.66
C SER A 234 10.00 -2.99 1.73
N PRO A 235 9.74 -2.30 2.86
CA PRO A 235 8.64 -1.34 2.98
C PRO A 235 8.67 -0.26 1.88
N PHE A 236 9.86 0.28 1.58
CA PHE A 236 10.02 1.29 0.54
C PHE A 236 9.55 0.79 -0.83
N ARG A 237 9.92 -0.44 -1.21
CA ARG A 237 9.53 -1.02 -2.50
C ARG A 237 8.04 -1.37 -2.53
N ARG A 238 7.46 -1.83 -1.41
CA ARG A 238 6.01 -1.98 -1.25
C ARG A 238 5.27 -0.66 -1.47
N ASP A 239 5.75 0.43 -0.88
CA ASP A 239 5.09 1.73 -0.94
C ASP A 239 5.23 2.38 -2.33
N LEU A 240 6.39 2.21 -2.98
CA LEU A 240 6.56 2.56 -4.40
C LEU A 240 5.62 1.75 -5.31
N PHE A 241 5.46 0.45 -5.05
CA PHE A 241 4.56 -0.40 -5.83
C PHE A 241 3.10 0.04 -5.68
N ASN A 242 2.64 0.34 -4.47
CA ASN A 242 1.29 0.85 -4.26
C ASN A 242 1.09 2.24 -4.91
N THR A 243 2.09 3.12 -4.81
CA THR A 243 2.10 4.42 -5.51
C THR A 243 1.95 4.24 -7.02
N TYR A 244 2.73 3.33 -7.61
CA TYR A 244 2.66 3.01 -9.05
C TYR A 244 1.31 2.39 -9.45
N ARG A 245 0.78 1.47 -8.64
CA ARG A 245 -0.54 0.85 -8.89
C ARG A 245 -1.66 1.88 -8.84
N ALA A 246 -1.64 2.80 -7.89
CA ALA A 246 -2.61 3.89 -7.81
C ALA A 246 -2.53 4.78 -9.06
N ALA A 247 -1.32 5.09 -9.54
CA ALA A 247 -1.12 5.88 -10.76
C ALA A 247 -1.52 5.14 -12.05
N SER A 248 -1.44 3.81 -12.08
CA SER A 248 -1.76 2.99 -13.26
C SER A 248 -3.20 2.49 -13.31
N PHE A 249 -3.98 2.65 -12.24
CA PHE A 249 -5.33 2.11 -12.13
C PHE A 249 -6.26 2.57 -13.26
N ASP A 250 -6.28 3.87 -13.59
CA ASP A 250 -7.14 4.40 -14.65
C ASP A 250 -6.75 3.88 -16.05
N ALA A 251 -5.45 3.64 -16.27
CA ALA A 251 -4.93 3.15 -17.54
C ALA A 251 -5.06 1.62 -17.68
N ARG A 252 -4.94 0.88 -16.57
CA ARG A 252 -4.93 -0.60 -16.53
C ARG A 252 -5.64 -1.12 -15.27
N PRO A 253 -6.99 -1.06 -15.21
CA PRO A 253 -7.75 -1.50 -14.04
C PRO A 253 -7.86 -3.02 -13.91
N THR A 254 -7.57 -3.77 -14.97
CA THR A 254 -7.70 -5.23 -15.03
C THR A 254 -6.46 -5.90 -15.60
N ILE A 255 -6.16 -7.11 -15.12
CA ILE A 255 -5.08 -7.95 -15.63
C ILE A 255 -5.73 -9.15 -16.35
N PRO A 256 -5.56 -9.32 -17.67
CA PRO A 256 -6.07 -10.48 -18.38
C PRO A 256 -5.27 -11.74 -18.02
N LEU A 257 -5.97 -12.85 -17.78
CA LEU A 257 -5.35 -14.15 -17.53
C LEU A 257 -5.45 -15.04 -18.77
N GLN A 258 -4.38 -15.76 -19.09
CA GLN A 258 -4.35 -16.69 -20.21
C GLN A 258 -4.91 -18.06 -19.79
N ARG A 259 -6.06 -18.43 -20.36
CA ARG A 259 -6.71 -19.72 -20.11
C ARG A 259 -6.29 -20.77 -21.15
N HIS A 260 -5.72 -21.87 -20.67
CA HIS A 260 -5.40 -23.06 -21.46
C HIS A 260 -6.45 -24.15 -21.19
N ALA A 261 -7.16 -24.62 -22.21
CA ALA A 261 -8.23 -25.60 -22.04
C ALA A 261 -8.14 -26.73 -23.07
N ASP A 262 -8.49 -27.94 -22.65
CA ASP A 262 -8.61 -29.14 -23.48
C ASP A 262 -9.76 -30.04 -22.96
N ALA A 263 -9.88 -31.26 -23.49
CA ALA A 263 -10.94 -32.20 -23.08
C ALA A 263 -10.85 -32.67 -21.62
N ARG A 264 -9.70 -32.47 -20.96
CA ARG A 264 -9.47 -32.84 -19.55
C ARG A 264 -9.93 -31.75 -18.60
N GLY A 265 -10.08 -30.51 -19.08
CA GLY A 265 -10.51 -29.36 -18.30
C GLY A 265 -9.74 -28.10 -18.70
N SER A 266 -9.38 -27.25 -17.73
CA SER A 266 -8.62 -26.02 -18.01
C SER A 266 -7.58 -25.71 -16.96
N PHE A 267 -6.65 -24.83 -17.29
CA PHE A 267 -5.56 -24.36 -16.46
C PHE A 267 -5.28 -22.89 -16.77
N PHE A 268 -4.99 -22.09 -15.74
CA PHE A 268 -4.43 -20.75 -15.89
C PHE A 268 -3.64 -20.34 -14.66
N GLU A 269 -2.69 -19.45 -14.85
CA GLU A 269 -1.91 -18.86 -13.77
C GLU A 269 -2.71 -17.77 -13.07
N LEU A 270 -2.62 -17.69 -11.75
CA LEU A 270 -3.35 -16.73 -10.93
C LEU A 270 -2.48 -15.53 -10.55
N VAL A 271 -1.38 -15.80 -9.84
CA VAL A 271 -0.50 -14.78 -9.29
C VAL A 271 0.94 -15.26 -9.42
N ARG A 272 1.80 -14.40 -9.97
CA ARG A 272 3.25 -14.57 -9.99
C ARG A 272 3.87 -13.53 -9.07
N VAL A 273 4.81 -13.94 -8.22
CA VAL A 273 5.50 -13.03 -7.28
C VAL A 273 7.00 -13.15 -7.48
N ALA A 274 7.62 -12.07 -7.96
CA ALA A 274 9.07 -11.95 -7.98
C ALA A 274 9.63 -11.83 -6.55
N GLY A 275 10.87 -12.27 -6.33
CA GLY A 275 11.53 -12.13 -5.02
C GLY A 275 11.18 -13.21 -3.98
N GLY A 276 10.44 -14.26 -4.34
CA GLY A 276 10.31 -15.47 -3.51
C GLY A 276 8.92 -15.77 -2.93
N GLY A 277 7.86 -15.07 -3.37
CA GLY A 277 6.47 -15.40 -3.00
C GLY A 277 5.88 -16.58 -3.77
N GLY A 278 6.60 -17.09 -4.77
CA GLY A 278 6.19 -18.20 -5.62
C GLY A 278 5.15 -17.82 -6.68
N GLN A 279 4.48 -18.84 -7.18
CA GLN A 279 3.44 -18.71 -8.20
C GLN A 279 2.25 -19.59 -7.83
N SER A 280 1.05 -19.03 -7.97
CA SER A 280 -0.20 -19.77 -7.83
C SER A 280 -0.85 -19.99 -9.19
N SER A 281 -1.48 -21.15 -9.36
CA SER A 281 -2.26 -21.47 -10.55
C SER A 281 -3.53 -22.22 -10.16
N PHE A 282 -4.44 -22.35 -11.12
CA PHE A 282 -5.73 -22.98 -10.92
C PHE A 282 -6.02 -23.92 -12.09
N SER A 283 -6.66 -25.04 -11.79
CA SER A 283 -7.18 -25.94 -12.81
C SER A 283 -8.59 -26.43 -12.52
N THR A 284 -9.32 -26.69 -13.59
CA THR A 284 -10.47 -27.60 -13.57
C THR A 284 -10.09 -28.93 -14.20
N THR A 285 -10.60 -30.02 -13.63
CA THR A 285 -10.40 -31.38 -14.14
C THR A 285 -11.73 -32.12 -14.19
N VAL A 286 -12.09 -32.71 -15.32
CA VAL A 286 -13.36 -33.45 -15.49
C VAL A 286 -13.33 -34.81 -14.77
N PRO A 287 -14.50 -35.42 -14.47
CA PRO A 287 -14.58 -36.70 -13.78
C PRO A 287 -13.73 -37.81 -14.41
N GLY A 288 -13.07 -38.61 -13.57
CA GLY A 288 -12.27 -39.78 -13.97
C GLY A 288 -10.92 -39.45 -14.63
N VAL A 289 -10.55 -38.17 -14.73
CA VAL A 289 -9.28 -37.78 -15.35
C VAL A 289 -8.17 -37.63 -14.31
N THR A 290 -7.01 -38.20 -14.64
CA THR A 290 -5.74 -38.04 -13.92
C THR A 290 -4.85 -36.99 -14.59
N ARG A 291 -4.19 -36.17 -13.78
CA ARG A 291 -3.16 -35.18 -14.20
C ARG A 291 -1.95 -35.30 -13.28
N GLY A 292 -0.76 -35.04 -13.80
CA GLY A 292 0.48 -35.20 -13.04
C GLY A 292 1.40 -36.19 -13.75
N GLU A 293 1.77 -37.27 -13.06
CA GLU A 293 2.69 -38.31 -13.55
C GLU A 293 4.09 -37.76 -13.81
N HIS A 294 4.59 -37.00 -12.84
CA HIS A 294 5.92 -36.41 -12.86
C HIS A 294 6.46 -36.17 -11.45
N TYR A 295 7.74 -35.83 -11.36
CA TYR A 295 8.39 -35.39 -10.13
C TYR A 295 9.23 -34.13 -10.36
N HIS A 296 9.63 -33.50 -9.24
CA HIS A 296 10.57 -32.38 -9.19
C HIS A 296 11.80 -32.72 -8.36
N ARG A 297 12.93 -32.08 -8.64
CA ARG A 297 14.16 -32.29 -7.84
C ARG A 297 14.33 -31.22 -6.76
N ARG A 298 13.84 -30.01 -7.01
CA ARG A 298 14.00 -28.83 -6.15
C ARG A 298 12.72 -28.04 -5.99
N LYS A 299 11.87 -27.99 -7.02
CA LYS A 299 10.59 -27.30 -6.98
C LYS A 299 9.70 -27.91 -5.89
N ILE A 300 9.12 -27.03 -5.10
CA ILE A 300 8.13 -27.34 -4.07
C ILE A 300 6.77 -27.04 -4.70
N GLU A 301 5.84 -27.99 -4.59
CA GLU A 301 4.48 -27.80 -5.05
C GLU A 301 3.48 -28.17 -3.94
N ARG A 302 2.39 -27.41 -3.86
CA ARG A 302 1.29 -27.62 -2.90
C ARG A 302 -0.03 -27.65 -3.65
N PHE A 303 -0.80 -28.71 -3.45
CA PHE A 303 -2.11 -28.88 -4.07
C PHE A 303 -3.21 -28.62 -3.03
N ILE A 304 -4.25 -27.91 -3.44
CA ILE A 304 -5.42 -27.61 -2.61
C ILE A 304 -6.67 -27.85 -3.45
N VAL A 305 -7.49 -28.84 -3.07
CA VAL A 305 -8.80 -29.06 -3.71
C VAL A 305 -9.81 -28.08 -3.11
N LEU A 306 -10.43 -27.27 -3.96
CA LEU A 306 -11.39 -26.23 -3.60
C LEU A 306 -12.85 -26.65 -3.82
N SER A 307 -13.10 -27.60 -4.73
CA SER A 307 -14.42 -28.17 -5.02
C SER A 307 -14.26 -29.53 -5.68
N GLY A 308 -15.19 -30.45 -5.41
CA GLY A 308 -15.14 -31.84 -5.89
C GLY A 308 -14.34 -32.77 -4.98
N GLU A 309 -14.10 -33.99 -5.47
CA GLU A 309 -13.40 -35.06 -4.76
C GLU A 309 -12.25 -35.58 -5.62
N ALA A 310 -11.09 -35.80 -5.00
CA ALA A 310 -9.93 -36.33 -5.70
C ALA A 310 -9.12 -37.29 -4.84
N THR A 311 -8.35 -38.13 -5.51
CA THR A 311 -7.24 -38.87 -4.92
C THR A 311 -5.94 -38.29 -5.46
N ILE A 312 -5.03 -37.89 -4.56
CA ILE A 312 -3.65 -37.55 -4.89
C ILE A 312 -2.80 -38.78 -4.56
N SER A 313 -2.10 -39.31 -5.55
CA SER A 313 -1.26 -40.50 -5.40
C SER A 313 0.20 -40.15 -5.61
N MET A 314 1.10 -40.74 -4.80
CA MET A 314 2.51 -40.35 -4.75
C MET A 314 3.42 -41.54 -4.50
N ARG A 315 4.55 -41.60 -5.18
CA ARG A 315 5.56 -42.66 -5.02
C ARG A 315 6.95 -42.09 -4.99
N ARG A 316 7.73 -42.47 -3.98
CA ARG A 316 9.16 -42.14 -3.92
C ARG A 316 9.90 -42.81 -5.06
N LEU A 317 10.79 -42.08 -5.74
CA LEU A 317 11.62 -42.66 -6.81
C LEU A 317 12.39 -43.89 -6.30
N PHE A 318 12.45 -44.94 -7.14
CA PHE A 318 13.10 -46.22 -6.88
C PHE A 318 12.49 -47.07 -5.75
N HIS A 319 11.23 -46.81 -5.39
CA HIS A 319 10.44 -47.61 -4.47
C HIS A 319 9.10 -47.96 -5.14
N ASP A 320 8.43 -49.00 -4.64
CA ASP A 320 7.15 -49.47 -5.19
C ASP A 320 5.93 -49.01 -4.35
N GLU A 321 6.16 -48.47 -3.15
CA GLU A 321 5.11 -48.04 -2.24
C GLU A 321 4.45 -46.74 -2.74
N VAL A 322 3.14 -46.80 -2.99
CA VAL A 322 2.30 -45.66 -3.33
C VAL A 322 1.53 -45.21 -2.10
N VAL A 323 1.61 -43.91 -1.79
CA VAL A 323 0.83 -43.25 -0.75
C VAL A 323 -0.30 -42.48 -1.41
N GLU A 324 -1.51 -42.58 -0.87
CA GLU A 324 -2.70 -41.91 -1.41
C GLU A 324 -3.35 -41.00 -0.37
N PHE A 325 -3.81 -39.84 -0.84
CA PHE A 325 -4.55 -38.86 -0.07
C PHE A 325 -5.91 -38.62 -0.73
N HIS A 326 -6.98 -38.94 -0.01
CA HIS A 326 -8.34 -38.67 -0.46
C HIS A 326 -8.74 -37.29 0.06
N VAL A 327 -9.03 -36.36 -0.85
CA VAL A 327 -9.24 -34.95 -0.54
C VAL A 327 -10.55 -34.46 -1.15
N ARG A 328 -11.22 -33.56 -0.42
CA ARG A 328 -12.52 -33.01 -0.81
C ARG A 328 -12.53 -31.50 -0.65
N GLY A 329 -13.27 -30.81 -1.52
CA GLY A 329 -13.38 -29.35 -1.47
C GLY A 329 -14.17 -28.81 -0.26
N ASP A 330 -15.07 -29.61 0.32
CA ASP A 330 -15.82 -29.26 1.53
C ASP A 330 -15.02 -29.50 2.83
N GLU A 331 -13.88 -30.18 2.73
CA GLU A 331 -12.90 -30.38 3.80
C GLU A 331 -11.51 -29.91 3.33
N PRO A 332 -11.28 -28.59 3.21
CA PRO A 332 -10.08 -28.05 2.57
C PRO A 332 -8.80 -28.56 3.22
N THR A 333 -8.04 -29.34 2.45
CA THR A 333 -6.77 -29.94 2.88
C THR A 333 -5.70 -29.62 1.84
N ALA A 334 -4.52 -29.21 2.32
CA ALA A 334 -3.36 -29.00 1.46
C ALA A 334 -2.44 -30.22 1.52
N VAL A 335 -1.94 -30.65 0.37
CA VAL A 335 -0.94 -31.73 0.26
C VAL A 335 0.30 -31.17 -0.41
N ASP A 336 1.45 -31.32 0.24
CA ASP A 336 2.75 -30.92 -0.32
C ASP A 336 3.36 -32.08 -1.09
N MET A 337 3.91 -31.80 -2.28
CA MET A 337 4.62 -32.76 -3.11
C MET A 337 6.09 -32.82 -2.69
N PRO A 338 6.58 -33.89 -2.01
CA PRO A 338 7.99 -33.99 -1.69
C PRO A 338 8.82 -34.08 -2.97
N THR A 339 9.98 -33.45 -2.97
CA THR A 339 10.92 -33.59 -4.08
C THR A 339 11.36 -35.04 -4.23
N MET A 340 11.59 -35.47 -5.48
CA MET A 340 11.92 -36.85 -5.85
C MET A 340 10.82 -37.88 -5.56
N TRP A 341 9.56 -37.43 -5.57
CA TRP A 341 8.39 -38.30 -5.58
C TRP A 341 7.57 -38.01 -6.84
N SER A 342 7.31 -39.07 -7.61
CA SER A 342 6.30 -38.96 -8.67
C SER A 342 4.94 -38.78 -8.01
N HIS A 343 4.12 -37.92 -8.57
CA HIS A 343 2.79 -37.64 -8.05
C HIS A 343 1.78 -37.35 -9.15
N ASP A 344 0.52 -37.67 -8.87
CA ASP A 344 -0.63 -37.36 -9.71
C ASP A 344 -1.84 -36.94 -8.85
N ILE A 345 -2.85 -36.40 -9.51
CA ILE A 345 -4.17 -36.15 -8.94
C ILE A 345 -5.24 -36.65 -9.91
N THR A 346 -6.17 -37.42 -9.40
CA THR A 346 -7.30 -37.99 -10.14
C THR A 346 -8.60 -37.43 -9.61
N ASN A 347 -9.45 -36.90 -10.48
CA ASN A 347 -10.83 -36.56 -10.11
C ASN A 347 -11.65 -37.84 -9.92
N THR A 348 -11.99 -38.16 -8.69
CA THR A 348 -12.75 -39.35 -8.30
C THR A 348 -14.24 -39.08 -8.10
N GLY A 349 -14.64 -37.81 -8.12
CA GLY A 349 -16.03 -37.38 -8.00
C GLY A 349 -16.80 -37.39 -9.31
N ALA A 350 -18.11 -37.09 -9.22
CA ALA A 350 -19.02 -37.01 -10.37
C ALA A 350 -19.04 -35.62 -11.04
N GLU A 351 -18.49 -34.59 -10.40
CA GLU A 351 -18.47 -33.21 -10.87
C GLU A 351 -17.07 -32.77 -11.27
N ALA A 352 -16.94 -31.58 -11.88
CA ALA A 352 -15.62 -31.02 -12.17
C ALA A 352 -14.87 -30.72 -10.86
N LEU A 353 -13.62 -31.17 -10.80
CA LEU A 353 -12.68 -30.90 -9.72
C LEU A 353 -12.05 -29.53 -9.92
N TYR A 354 -11.98 -28.73 -8.85
CA TYR A 354 -11.36 -27.42 -8.84
C TYR A 354 -10.13 -27.49 -7.92
N THR A 355 -8.95 -27.28 -8.48
CA THR A 355 -7.69 -27.42 -7.74
C THR A 355 -6.86 -26.15 -7.88
N ALA A 356 -6.44 -25.60 -6.76
CA ALA A 356 -5.40 -24.58 -6.72
C ALA A 356 -4.04 -25.23 -6.47
N PHE A 357 -3.02 -24.67 -7.12
CA PHE A 357 -1.64 -25.09 -6.99
C PHE A 357 -0.81 -23.89 -6.56
N TRP A 358 0.15 -24.12 -5.68
CA TRP A 358 1.21 -23.16 -5.41
C TRP A 358 2.56 -23.82 -5.64
N ILE A 359 3.47 -23.09 -6.26
CA ILE A 359 4.87 -23.47 -6.46
C ILE A 359 5.79 -22.39 -5.90
N ASN A 360 6.97 -22.76 -5.42
CA ASN A 360 7.89 -21.83 -4.73
C ASN A 360 8.57 -20.79 -5.65
N GLU A 361 8.55 -20.99 -6.96
CA GLU A 361 9.21 -20.13 -7.94
C GLU A 361 8.32 -19.85 -9.15
N VAL A 362 8.60 -18.76 -9.88
CA VAL A 362 7.91 -18.51 -11.14
C VAL A 362 8.33 -19.56 -12.17
N PHE A 363 7.37 -20.12 -12.89
CA PHE A 363 7.61 -21.17 -13.86
C PHE A 363 8.54 -20.68 -14.99
N ASP A 364 9.66 -21.38 -15.19
CA ASP A 364 10.60 -21.17 -16.28
C ASP A 364 10.54 -22.35 -17.27
N PRO A 365 9.98 -22.16 -18.48
CA PRO A 365 9.91 -23.22 -19.49
C PRO A 365 11.28 -23.77 -19.91
N SER A 366 12.36 -22.98 -19.78
CA SER A 366 13.72 -23.41 -20.13
C SER A 366 14.37 -24.27 -19.05
N ASN A 367 13.86 -24.19 -17.81
CA ASN A 367 14.29 -24.98 -16.67
C ASN A 367 13.09 -25.34 -15.78
N PRO A 368 12.17 -26.20 -16.25
CA PRO A 368 10.88 -26.43 -15.59
C PRO A 368 10.97 -27.29 -14.32
N ASP A 369 12.14 -27.85 -14.02
CA ASP A 369 12.40 -28.86 -12.97
C ASP A 369 11.31 -29.94 -12.89
N THR A 370 10.77 -30.38 -14.03
CA THR A 370 9.64 -31.32 -14.11
C THR A 370 10.03 -32.49 -15.01
N TYR A 371 9.93 -33.71 -14.47
CA TYR A 371 10.39 -34.91 -15.14
C TYR A 371 9.30 -35.97 -15.13
N ALA A 372 8.90 -36.45 -16.30
CA ALA A 372 7.87 -37.48 -16.43
C ALA A 372 8.32 -38.78 -15.75
N GLU A 373 7.46 -39.34 -14.91
CA GLU A 373 7.67 -40.59 -14.19
C GLU A 373 6.30 -41.06 -13.70
N LYS A 374 5.95 -42.32 -13.92
CA LYS A 374 4.63 -42.80 -13.46
C LYS A 374 4.58 -42.97 -11.94
N VAL A 375 3.43 -42.69 -11.32
CA VAL A 375 3.19 -43.01 -9.92
C VAL A 375 3.14 -44.52 -9.72
N GLN A 376 2.47 -45.24 -10.62
CA GLN A 376 2.49 -46.70 -10.59
C GLN A 376 3.82 -47.24 -11.18
N PRO A 377 4.52 -48.17 -10.50
CA PRO A 377 5.81 -48.70 -10.93
C PRO A 377 5.76 -49.55 -12.20
#